data_AF-R5J9U2-F1
#
_entry.id   AF-R5J9U2-F1
#
_cell.length_a   1.000
_cell.length_b   1.000
_cell.length_c   1.000
_cell.angle_alpha   90.00
_cell.angle_beta   90.00
_cell.angle_gamma   90.00
#
_symmetry.space_group_name_H-M   'P 1'
#
loop_
_entity.id
_entity.type
_entity.pdbx_description
1 polymer ?
#
loop_
_entity_poly.entity_id
_entity_poly.type
_entity_poly.pdbx_seq_one_letter_code
_entity_poly.pdbx_strand_id
1 'polypeptide(L)'
;MVSIEERISYLNKIQQIPKIKLFSDLLNGKHCVINIVNVDVAYAGFIDSISNNNEQKFKEFYNDFSRKKPSVESLWINDDFLIFVLILGIIRYKIDRTWIKEAISARTTKKSEHLSINKTFSNILDNNFQSNDNLYEIVIVLQDFLNLAISTEHLDSLYNRISNNIDLYSSQNDFLVCLSMKAMDIIIISKDLPDNKEIANMRDFVALFQNRVTTISKVIYILILSGIIILMFVFWEKYAGILNAMSLVLGLLGVGLVTFIKWIQEKINELLLSAFGYSKIFKTKKKK
;
A
#
# COMPACT_ATOMS: atom_id res chain seq x y z
N MET A 1 22.29 2.98 -10.38
CA MET A 1 21.41 2.56 -9.28
C MET A 1 22.00 3.10 -8.00
N VAL A 2 21.20 3.69 -7.12
CA VAL A 2 21.64 4.27 -5.85
C VAL A 2 22.36 3.20 -5.00
N SER A 3 23.58 3.49 -4.52
CA SER A 3 24.34 2.52 -3.73
C SER A 3 23.78 2.38 -2.31
N ILE A 4 23.65 1.14 -1.83
CA ILE A 4 23.30 0.84 -0.43
C ILE A 4 24.40 1.36 0.51
N GLU A 5 25.66 1.33 0.09
CA GLU A 5 26.80 1.81 0.88
C GLU A 5 26.72 3.33 1.07
N GLU A 6 26.37 4.06 0.01
CA GLU A 6 26.15 5.51 0.08
C GLU A 6 24.94 5.85 0.95
N ARG A 7 23.86 5.06 0.89
CA ARG A 7 22.71 5.20 1.79
C ARG A 7 23.13 5.05 3.26
N ILE A 8 23.91 4.02 3.58
CA ILE A 8 24.41 3.78 4.94
C ILE A 8 25.35 4.92 5.38
N SER A 9 26.24 5.37 4.49
CA SER A 9 27.13 6.50 4.75
C SER A 9 26.35 7.79 5.04
N TYR A 10 25.32 8.08 4.25
CA TYR A 10 24.44 9.22 4.47
C TYR A 10 23.68 9.11 5.80
N LEU A 11 23.15 7.93 6.14
CA LEU A 11 22.51 7.69 7.43
C LEU A 11 23.46 7.98 8.59
N ASN A 12 24.73 7.57 8.49
CA ASN A 12 25.74 7.87 9.49
C ASN A 12 26.07 9.37 9.57
N LYS A 13 26.14 10.08 8.43
CA LYS A 13 26.31 11.54 8.37
C LYS A 13 25.19 12.26 9.13
N ILE A 14 23.92 11.92 8.86
CA ILE A 14 22.79 12.63 9.48
C ILE A 14 22.68 12.37 10.98
N GLN A 15 23.19 11.25 11.50
CA GLN A 15 23.25 11.02 12.96
C GLN A 15 24.06 12.09 13.69
N GLN A 16 25.01 12.74 13.00
CA GLN A 16 25.84 13.82 13.54
C GLN A 16 25.22 15.21 13.37
N ILE A 17 24.08 15.33 12.67
CA ILE A 17 23.41 16.61 12.41
C ILE A 17 22.04 16.59 13.12
N PRO A 18 21.94 17.14 14.35
CA PRO A 18 20.76 17.06 15.21
C PRO A 18 19.42 17.33 14.53
N LYS A 19 19.35 18.39 13.73
CA LYS A 19 18.12 18.81 13.06
C LYS A 19 17.63 17.80 12.02
N ILE A 20 18.55 17.26 11.22
CA ILE A 20 18.25 16.29 10.17
C ILE A 20 17.95 14.92 10.79
N LYS A 21 18.71 14.55 11.82
CA LYS A 21 18.41 13.36 12.62
C LYS A 21 16.99 13.40 13.17
N LEU A 22 16.62 14.51 13.83
CA LEU A 22 15.31 14.68 14.42
C LEU A 22 14.19 14.58 13.37
N PHE A 23 14.41 15.15 12.18
CA PHE A 23 13.50 15.00 11.05
C PHE A 23 13.35 13.53 10.61
N SER A 24 14.47 12.85 10.41
CA SER A 24 14.51 11.46 9.99
C SER A 24 13.85 10.54 11.03
N ASP A 25 14.08 10.79 12.31
CA ASP A 25 13.45 10.04 13.40
C ASP A 25 11.92 10.24 13.39
N LEU A 26 11.43 11.47 13.17
CA LEU A 26 10.00 11.75 12.99
C LEU A 26 9.41 10.96 11.81
N LEU A 27 10.01 11.05 10.63
CA LEU A 27 9.50 10.37 9.41
C LEU A 27 9.45 8.84 9.55
N ASN A 28 10.34 8.28 10.37
CA ASN A 28 10.45 6.85 10.60
C ASN A 28 9.69 6.37 11.86
N GLY A 29 8.92 7.25 12.52
CA GLY A 29 8.17 6.90 13.73
C GLY A 29 9.06 6.48 14.90
N LYS A 30 10.32 6.92 14.93
CA LYS A 30 11.26 6.66 16.01
C LYS A 30 11.04 7.65 17.16
N HIS A 31 11.50 7.28 18.36
CA HIS A 31 11.47 8.15 19.51
C HIS A 31 12.31 9.43 19.26
N CYS A 32 11.66 10.59 19.24
CA CYS A 32 12.28 11.88 19.01
C CYS A 32 12.86 12.44 20.33
N VAL A 33 14.17 12.65 20.39
CA VAL A 33 14.81 13.35 21.52
C VAL A 33 14.79 14.85 21.22
N ILE A 34 14.14 15.67 22.06
CA ILE A 34 13.81 17.07 21.70
C ILE A 34 14.76 18.08 22.36
N ASN A 35 15.38 17.72 23.48
CA ASN A 35 16.36 18.59 24.16
C ASN A 35 17.75 18.44 23.53
N ILE A 36 17.88 18.82 22.26
CA ILE A 36 19.14 18.72 21.52
C ILE A 36 19.74 20.10 21.31
N VAL A 37 21.01 20.25 21.69
CA VAL A 37 21.82 21.44 21.43
C VAL A 37 21.89 21.70 19.92
N ASN A 38 21.83 22.98 19.51
CA ASN A 38 21.87 23.43 18.11
C ASN A 38 20.64 23.08 17.25
N VAL A 39 19.48 22.82 17.86
CA VAL A 39 18.20 22.73 17.16
C VAL A 39 17.31 23.91 17.55
N ASP A 40 16.65 24.53 16.57
CA ASP A 40 15.72 25.62 16.81
C ASP A 40 14.55 25.15 17.72
N VAL A 41 14.24 25.96 18.74
CA VAL A 41 13.25 25.62 19.77
C VAL A 41 11.85 25.45 19.17
N ALA A 42 11.48 26.27 18.19
CA ALA A 42 10.17 26.16 17.56
C ALA A 42 10.09 24.87 16.74
N TYR A 43 11.12 24.58 15.94
CA TYR A 43 11.20 23.33 15.19
C TYR A 43 11.11 22.10 16.09
N ALA A 44 11.89 22.06 17.17
CA ALA A 44 11.88 20.96 18.12
C ALA A 44 10.52 20.81 18.82
N GLY A 45 9.88 21.92 19.21
CA GLY A 45 8.56 21.93 19.83
C GLY A 45 7.43 21.44 18.91
N PHE A 46 7.48 21.77 17.62
CA PHE A 46 6.53 21.24 16.64
C PHE A 46 6.72 19.74 16.41
N ILE A 47 7.96 19.27 16.29
CA ILE A 47 8.24 17.83 16.16
C ILE A 47 7.74 17.07 17.38
N ASP A 48 8.05 17.53 18.59
CA ASP A 48 7.58 16.90 19.84
C ASP A 48 6.06 16.74 19.87
N SER A 49 5.35 17.81 19.52
CA SER A 49 3.89 17.84 19.55
C SER A 49 3.30 16.91 18.48
N ILE A 50 3.95 16.78 17.32
CA ILE A 50 3.52 15.86 16.26
C ILE A 50 3.84 14.41 16.63
N SER A 51 5.04 14.11 17.11
CA SER A 51 5.47 12.75 17.45
C SER A 51 4.64 12.15 18.59
N ASN A 52 4.21 12.98 19.54
CA ASN A 52 3.36 12.58 20.67
C ASN A 52 1.86 12.72 20.39
N ASN A 53 1.45 13.05 19.17
CA ASN A 53 0.05 13.30 18.79
C ASN A 53 -0.67 14.31 19.72
N ASN A 54 0.06 15.31 20.21
CA ASN A 54 -0.44 16.32 21.15
C ASN A 54 -0.92 17.57 20.41
N GLU A 55 -2.21 17.57 20.03
CA GLU A 55 -2.86 18.67 19.31
C GLU A 55 -2.81 20.00 20.09
N GLN A 56 -3.11 19.96 21.39
CA GLN A 56 -3.18 21.17 22.21
C GLN A 56 -1.83 21.88 22.24
N LYS A 57 -0.75 21.14 22.53
CA LYS A 57 0.61 21.68 22.57
C LYS A 57 1.05 22.21 21.20
N PHE A 58 0.68 21.51 20.12
CA PHE A 58 0.96 22.00 18.77
C PHE A 58 0.27 23.34 18.50
N LYS A 59 -1.02 23.46 18.87
CA LYS A 59 -1.79 24.69 18.70
C LYS A 59 -1.24 25.84 19.55
N GLU A 60 -0.80 25.59 20.77
CA GLU A 60 -0.14 26.58 21.62
C GLU A 60 1.13 27.13 20.94
N PHE A 61 2.04 26.24 20.52
CA PHE A 61 3.24 26.65 19.77
C PHE A 61 2.90 27.36 18.46
N TYR A 62 1.91 26.88 17.72
CA TYR A 62 1.48 27.49 16.46
C TYR A 62 0.94 28.90 16.68
N ASN A 63 0.10 29.10 17.70
CA ASN A 63 -0.49 30.40 18.01
C ASN A 63 0.58 31.43 18.43
N ASP A 64 1.61 31.00 19.15
CA ASP A 64 2.72 31.88 19.50
C ASP A 64 3.63 32.16 18.30
N PHE A 65 3.94 31.13 17.50
CA PHE A 65 4.81 31.26 16.33
C PHE A 65 4.17 32.10 15.20
N SER A 66 2.87 31.95 14.97
CA SER A 66 2.11 32.65 13.92
C SER A 66 1.87 34.14 14.20
N ARG A 67 2.21 34.64 15.40
CA ARG A 67 2.28 36.09 15.65
C ARG A 67 3.34 36.78 14.80
N LYS A 68 4.36 36.04 14.33
CA LYS A 68 5.35 36.55 13.39
C LYS A 68 4.67 36.78 12.03
N LYS A 69 4.72 38.00 11.53
CA LYS A 69 4.24 38.31 10.18
C LYS A 69 5.23 37.73 9.16
N PRO A 70 4.80 36.82 8.27
CA PRO A 70 5.70 36.31 7.23
C PRO A 70 6.13 37.44 6.29
N SER A 71 7.43 37.53 6.05
CA SER A 71 8.03 38.53 5.16
C SER A 71 9.28 37.95 4.52
N VAL A 72 9.71 38.52 3.38
CA VAL A 72 10.93 38.08 2.68
C VAL A 72 12.19 38.11 3.58
N GLU A 73 12.20 38.98 4.59
CA GLU A 73 13.28 39.15 5.57
C GLU A 73 13.29 38.06 6.65
N SER A 74 12.20 37.32 6.79
CA SER A 74 12.04 36.29 7.83
C SER A 74 12.84 35.03 7.47
N LEU A 75 14.05 34.89 8.00
CA LEU A 75 14.95 33.76 7.68
C LEU A 75 14.31 32.36 7.82
N TRP A 76 13.42 32.19 8.80
CA TRP A 76 12.74 30.92 9.07
C TRP A 76 11.84 30.44 7.94
N ILE A 77 11.33 31.32 7.08
CA ILE A 77 10.48 30.89 5.95
C ILE A 77 11.27 30.07 4.94
N ASN A 78 12.59 30.20 4.91
CA ASN A 78 13.45 29.48 3.98
C ASN A 78 13.84 28.09 4.49
N ASP A 79 13.42 27.72 5.70
CA ASP A 79 13.70 26.44 6.31
C ASP A 79 12.68 25.36 5.89
N ASP A 80 13.03 24.59 4.86
CA ASP A 80 12.16 23.54 4.30
C ASP A 80 11.71 22.49 5.34
N PHE A 81 12.58 22.16 6.30
CA PHE A 81 12.25 21.23 7.39
C PHE A 81 11.14 21.79 8.28
N LEU A 82 11.29 23.04 8.72
CA LEU A 82 10.31 23.69 9.58
C LEU A 82 8.97 23.89 8.87
N ILE A 83 9.00 24.36 7.62
CA ILE A 83 7.78 24.57 6.83
C ILE A 83 7.04 23.25 6.61
N PHE A 84 7.74 22.16 6.30
CA PHE A 84 7.09 20.86 6.15
C PHE A 84 6.46 20.35 7.45
N VAL A 85 7.16 20.45 8.58
CA VAL A 85 6.63 20.07 9.90
C VAL A 85 5.41 20.91 10.28
N LEU A 86 5.41 22.22 9.98
CA LEU A 86 4.25 23.08 10.15
C LEU A 86 3.07 22.62 9.29
N ILE A 87 3.29 22.34 8.00
CA ILE A 87 2.25 21.83 7.09
C ILE A 87 1.66 20.52 7.62
N LEU A 88 2.50 19.58 8.08
CA LEU A 88 2.05 18.31 8.66
C LEU A 88 1.07 18.55 9.82
N GLY A 89 1.46 19.35 10.80
CA GLY A 89 0.61 19.62 11.96
C GLY A 89 -0.64 20.43 11.62
N ILE A 90 -0.54 21.41 10.71
CA ILE A 90 -1.68 22.20 10.24
C ILE A 90 -2.73 21.31 9.58
N ILE A 91 -2.31 20.39 8.70
CA ILE A 91 -3.24 19.47 8.03
C ILE A 91 -3.79 18.45 9.03
N ARG A 92 -2.93 17.83 9.85
CA ARG A 92 -3.32 16.82 10.85
C ARG A 92 -4.38 17.35 11.83
N TYR A 93 -4.15 18.54 12.38
CA TYR A 93 -4.98 19.16 13.42
C TYR A 93 -6.00 20.15 12.85
N LYS A 94 -6.18 20.17 11.52
CA LYS A 94 -7.18 20.98 10.81
C LYS A 94 -7.13 22.47 11.19
N ILE A 95 -5.93 23.01 11.29
CA ILE A 95 -5.69 24.43 11.56
C ILE A 95 -5.90 25.22 10.27
N ASP A 96 -6.31 26.49 10.40
CA ASP A 96 -6.44 27.39 9.26
C ASP A 96 -5.13 27.49 8.45
N ARG A 97 -5.25 27.49 7.13
CA ARG A 97 -4.11 27.42 6.20
C ARG A 97 -3.64 28.80 5.73
N THR A 98 -4.35 29.87 6.08
CA THR A 98 -4.10 31.22 5.54
C THR A 98 -2.69 31.68 5.86
N TRP A 99 -2.29 31.60 7.13
CA TRP A 99 -0.98 32.07 7.58
C TRP A 99 0.19 31.31 6.92
N ILE A 100 0.09 29.99 6.77
CA ILE A 100 1.17 29.20 6.15
C ILE A 100 1.23 29.42 4.63
N LYS A 101 0.08 29.67 3.98
CA LYS A 101 0.04 30.07 2.56
C LYS A 101 0.73 31.42 2.34
N GLU A 102 0.52 32.39 3.23
CA GLU A 102 1.24 33.67 3.20
C GLU A 102 2.75 33.45 3.39
N ALA A 103 3.15 32.60 4.33
CA ALA A 103 4.55 32.28 4.56
C ALA A 103 5.23 31.66 3.34
N ILE A 104 4.58 30.72 2.65
CA ILE A 104 5.11 30.12 1.41
C ILE A 104 5.18 31.16 0.28
N SER A 105 4.17 32.02 0.16
CA SER A 105 4.13 33.08 -0.85
C SER A 105 5.23 34.13 -0.65
N ALA A 106 5.66 34.36 0.60
CA ALA A 106 6.75 35.27 0.93
C ALA A 106 8.16 34.70 0.62
N ARG A 107 8.29 33.40 0.31
CA ARG A 107 9.58 32.76 0.03
C ARG A 107 10.10 33.21 -1.33
N THR A 108 11.09 34.10 -1.35
CA THR A 108 11.75 34.52 -2.59
C THR A 108 12.99 33.67 -2.83
N THR A 109 12.97 32.80 -3.84
CA THR A 109 14.13 32.01 -4.24
C THR A 109 14.24 31.97 -5.76
N LYS A 110 15.47 32.04 -6.27
CA LYS A 110 15.78 31.86 -7.70
C LYS A 110 16.24 30.44 -8.02
N LYS A 111 16.49 29.61 -7.00
CA LYS A 111 16.90 28.23 -7.18
C LYS A 111 15.69 27.40 -7.59
N SER A 112 15.78 26.76 -8.77
CA SER A 112 14.70 25.94 -9.35
C SER A 112 14.17 24.88 -8.38
N GLU A 113 15.05 24.23 -7.63
CA GLU A 113 14.69 23.22 -6.65
C GLU A 113 13.77 23.76 -5.55
N HIS A 114 14.11 24.89 -4.93
CA HIS A 114 13.26 25.49 -3.90
C HIS A 114 11.95 26.05 -4.49
N LEU A 115 11.93 26.47 -5.76
CA LEU A 115 10.69 26.82 -6.45
C LEU A 115 9.75 25.61 -6.58
N SER A 116 10.28 24.44 -6.94
CA SER A 116 9.51 23.19 -6.99
C SER A 116 8.99 22.77 -5.62
N ILE A 117 9.79 22.95 -4.55
CA ILE A 117 9.34 22.71 -3.17
C ILE A 117 8.18 23.65 -2.81
N ASN A 118 8.31 24.96 -3.07
CA ASN A 118 7.26 25.94 -2.79
C ASN A 118 5.96 25.64 -3.54
N LYS A 119 6.07 25.26 -4.81
CA LYS A 119 4.93 24.86 -5.64
C LYS A 119 4.25 23.60 -5.08
N THR A 120 5.04 22.61 -4.65
CA THR A 120 4.53 21.40 -4.03
C THR A 120 3.82 21.69 -2.71
N PHE A 121 4.40 22.52 -1.83
CA PHE A 121 3.76 22.93 -0.58
C PHE A 121 2.45 23.69 -0.82
N SER A 122 2.41 24.58 -1.81
CA SER A 122 1.19 25.30 -2.18
C SER A 122 0.10 24.33 -2.65
N ASN A 123 0.45 23.41 -3.55
CA ASN A 123 -0.48 22.37 -4.04
C ASN A 123 -1.00 21.50 -2.90
N ILE A 124 -0.16 21.09 -1.95
CA ILE A 124 -0.56 20.33 -0.75
C ILE A 124 -1.58 21.12 0.08
N LEU A 125 -1.34 22.41 0.31
CA LEU A 125 -2.25 23.27 1.07
C LEU A 125 -3.57 23.57 0.33
N ASP A 126 -3.62 23.35 -0.98
CA ASP A 126 -4.83 23.38 -1.80
C ASP A 126 -5.48 22.00 -1.99
N ASN A 127 -4.96 20.96 -1.31
CA ASN A 127 -5.35 19.54 -1.48
C ASN A 127 -5.15 19.00 -2.91
N ASN A 128 -4.30 19.65 -3.72
CA ASN A 128 -3.97 19.24 -5.07
C ASN A 128 -2.78 18.26 -5.09
N PHE A 129 -3.00 17.06 -4.54
CA PHE A 129 -1.95 16.03 -4.41
C PHE A 129 -1.53 15.41 -5.76
N GLN A 130 -2.35 15.51 -6.81
CA GLN A 130 -2.10 14.90 -8.13
C GLN A 130 -1.46 15.83 -9.15
N SER A 131 -1.08 17.04 -8.76
CA SER A 131 -0.46 17.98 -9.70
C SER A 131 0.86 17.43 -10.24
N ASN A 132 1.01 17.41 -11.57
CA ASN A 132 2.27 17.01 -12.25
C ASN A 132 3.47 17.89 -11.89
N ASP A 133 3.22 19.06 -11.29
CA ASP A 133 4.25 19.97 -10.80
C ASP A 133 4.79 19.60 -9.41
N ASN A 134 4.24 18.57 -8.78
CA ASN A 134 4.64 18.15 -7.45
C ASN A 134 5.96 17.37 -7.45
N LEU A 135 6.77 17.62 -6.43
CA LEU A 135 7.80 16.68 -5.98
C LEU A 135 7.11 15.58 -5.17
N TYR A 136 6.84 14.44 -5.81
CA TYR A 136 6.07 13.34 -5.22
C TYR A 136 6.72 12.70 -3.99
N GLU A 137 8.04 12.82 -3.81
CA GLU A 137 8.74 12.46 -2.58
C GLU A 137 8.22 13.25 -1.37
N ILE A 138 7.80 14.51 -1.54
CA ILE A 138 7.16 15.29 -0.48
C ILE A 138 5.72 14.81 -0.26
N VAL A 139 4.97 14.65 -1.36
CA VAL A 139 3.53 14.33 -1.32
C VAL A 139 3.28 12.97 -0.68
N ILE A 140 3.98 11.93 -1.12
CA ILE A 140 3.77 10.56 -0.65
C ILE A 140 4.17 10.43 0.82
N VAL A 141 5.28 11.04 1.24
CA VAL A 141 5.69 11.02 2.65
C VAL A 141 4.68 11.73 3.53
N LEU A 142 4.12 12.87 3.08
CA LEU A 142 3.06 13.55 3.81
C LEU A 142 1.77 12.71 3.87
N GLN A 143 1.36 12.09 2.77
CA GLN A 143 0.19 11.23 2.73
C GLN A 143 0.34 10.02 3.66
N ASP A 144 1.47 9.32 3.61
CA ASP A 144 1.82 8.22 4.51
C ASP A 144 1.79 8.66 5.98
N PHE A 145 2.46 9.76 6.31
CA PHE A 145 2.53 10.29 7.68
C PHE A 145 1.14 10.61 8.27
N LEU A 146 0.24 11.12 7.42
CA LEU A 146 -1.11 11.51 7.81
C LEU A 146 -2.14 10.38 7.65
N ASN A 147 -1.71 9.17 7.24
CA ASN A 147 -2.59 8.04 6.90
C ASN A 147 -3.65 8.41 5.84
N LEU A 148 -3.27 9.23 4.85
CA LEU A 148 -4.10 9.56 3.70
C LEU A 148 -3.88 8.54 2.57
N ALA A 149 -4.84 8.43 1.66
CA ALA A 149 -4.71 7.58 0.48
C ALA A 149 -3.52 8.04 -0.38
N ILE A 150 -2.58 7.12 -0.64
CA ILE A 150 -1.40 7.36 -1.46
C ILE A 150 -1.79 7.17 -2.93
N SER A 151 -1.42 8.14 -3.77
CA SER A 151 -1.60 8.01 -5.23
C SER A 151 -0.60 7.02 -5.81
N THR A 152 -1.09 6.01 -6.52
CA THR A 152 -0.25 4.99 -7.14
C THR A 152 0.31 5.42 -8.49
N GLU A 153 -0.31 6.41 -9.16
CA GLU A 153 0.00 6.83 -10.53
C GLU A 153 1.46 7.24 -10.72
N HIS A 154 2.07 7.84 -9.70
CA HIS A 154 3.43 8.38 -9.78
C HIS A 154 4.49 7.52 -9.08
N LEU A 155 4.11 6.38 -8.46
CA LEU A 155 5.04 5.57 -7.66
C LEU A 155 6.14 4.94 -8.52
N ASP A 156 5.81 4.40 -9.69
CA ASP A 156 6.80 3.77 -10.58
C ASP A 156 7.80 4.80 -11.14
N SER A 157 7.28 5.95 -11.58
CA SER A 157 8.12 7.05 -12.06
C SER A 157 9.02 7.59 -10.96
N LEU A 158 8.48 7.78 -9.75
CA LEU A 158 9.25 8.22 -8.59
C LEU A 158 10.33 7.21 -8.20
N TYR A 159 9.99 5.92 -8.13
CA TYR A 159 10.93 4.85 -7.84
C TYR A 159 12.08 4.84 -8.84
N ASN A 160 11.78 4.89 -10.14
CA ASN A 160 12.79 4.91 -11.18
C ASN A 160 13.66 6.15 -11.10
N ARG A 161 13.09 7.34 -10.82
CA ARG A 161 13.86 8.57 -10.67
C ARG A 161 14.81 8.51 -9.48
N ILE A 162 14.32 8.09 -8.30
CA ILE A 162 15.15 8.01 -7.10
C ILE A 162 16.22 6.93 -7.28
N SER A 163 15.84 5.73 -7.69
CA SER A 163 16.75 4.58 -7.85
C SER A 163 17.86 4.84 -8.89
N ASN A 164 17.60 5.66 -9.91
CA ASN A 164 18.60 6.02 -10.92
C ASN A 164 19.40 7.29 -10.61
N ASN A 165 19.09 8.01 -9.54
CA ASN A 165 19.83 9.23 -9.16
C ASN A 165 21.12 8.86 -8.41
N ILE A 166 22.23 8.72 -9.13
CA ILE A 166 23.54 8.36 -8.58
C ILE A 166 24.03 9.42 -7.57
N ASP A 167 23.66 10.68 -7.76
CA ASP A 167 24.08 11.80 -6.91
C ASP A 167 23.10 12.13 -5.78
N LEU A 168 22.16 11.22 -5.48
CA LEU A 168 21.14 11.49 -4.47
C LEU A 168 21.75 11.87 -3.12
N TYR A 169 22.74 11.11 -2.64
CA TYR A 169 23.34 11.31 -1.32
C TYR A 169 24.47 12.34 -1.29
N SER A 170 24.99 12.74 -2.45
CA SER A 170 25.93 13.84 -2.62
C SER A 170 25.23 15.19 -2.79
N SER A 171 23.89 15.19 -2.98
CA SER A 171 23.06 16.39 -3.05
C SER A 171 23.22 17.29 -1.82
N GLN A 172 23.19 18.60 -2.04
CA GLN A 172 23.24 19.61 -0.98
C GLN A 172 21.89 19.83 -0.29
N ASN A 173 20.82 19.17 -0.76
CA ASN A 173 19.49 19.32 -0.19
C ASN A 173 19.09 18.13 0.69
N ASP A 174 19.56 18.15 1.94
CA ASP A 174 19.28 17.09 2.91
C ASP A 174 17.77 16.88 3.15
N PHE A 175 16.93 17.92 2.97
CA PHE A 175 15.47 17.81 3.11
C PHE A 175 14.88 16.85 2.06
N LEU A 176 15.20 17.05 0.78
CA LEU A 176 14.74 16.16 -0.29
C LEU A 176 15.38 14.78 -0.22
N VAL A 177 16.63 14.67 0.25
CA VAL A 177 17.27 13.35 0.43
C VAL A 177 16.53 12.52 1.48
N CYS A 178 16.24 13.09 2.65
CA CYS A 178 15.46 12.39 3.69
C CYS A 178 14.08 11.95 3.19
N LEU A 179 13.37 12.83 2.48
CA LEU A 179 12.06 12.50 1.91
C LEU A 179 12.14 11.45 0.81
N SER A 180 13.14 11.51 -0.07
CA SER A 180 13.34 10.51 -1.12
C SER A 180 13.63 9.14 -0.53
N MET A 181 14.42 9.07 0.53
CA MET A 181 14.68 7.82 1.25
C MET A 181 13.40 7.23 1.84
N LYS A 182 12.62 8.05 2.56
CA LYS A 182 11.36 7.61 3.15
C LYS A 182 10.33 7.22 2.07
N ALA A 183 10.26 7.97 0.97
CA ALA A 183 9.40 7.66 -0.16
C ALA A 183 9.75 6.31 -0.80
N MET A 184 11.04 5.98 -0.94
CA MET A 184 11.46 4.66 -1.41
C MET A 184 10.98 3.54 -0.48
N ASP A 185 11.13 3.72 0.83
CA ASP A 185 10.66 2.74 1.80
C ASP A 185 9.13 2.55 1.70
N ILE A 186 8.36 3.65 1.56
CA ILE A 186 6.91 3.60 1.34
C ILE A 186 6.55 2.89 0.02
N ILE A 187 7.25 3.19 -1.08
CA ILE A 187 7.01 2.54 -2.38
C ILE A 187 7.26 1.04 -2.30
N ILE A 188 8.36 0.63 -1.65
CA ILE A 188 8.70 -0.79 -1.50
C ILE A 188 7.62 -1.50 -0.68
N ILE A 189 7.23 -0.94 0.47
CA ILE A 189 6.17 -1.50 1.32
C ILE A 189 4.82 -1.55 0.59
N SER A 190 4.48 -0.51 -0.17
CA SER A 190 3.22 -0.45 -0.92
C SER A 190 3.18 -1.39 -2.12
N LYS A 191 4.31 -1.69 -2.76
CA LYS A 191 4.40 -2.71 -3.81
C LYS A 191 4.33 -4.15 -3.28
N ASP A 192 4.72 -4.37 -2.02
CA ASP A 192 4.53 -5.64 -1.32
C ASP A 192 3.08 -5.87 -0.85
N LEU A 193 2.22 -4.84 -0.89
CA LEU A 193 0.79 -4.96 -0.63
C LEU A 193 0.06 -5.18 -1.97
N PRO A 194 -0.65 -6.31 -2.18
CA PRO A 194 -1.36 -6.54 -3.43
C PRO A 194 -2.38 -5.43 -3.66
N ASP A 195 -2.39 -4.85 -4.86
CA ASP A 195 -3.31 -3.78 -5.27
C ASP A 195 -4.75 -4.20 -4.96
N ASN A 196 -5.60 -3.29 -4.48
CA ASN A 196 -7.04 -3.55 -4.31
C ASN A 196 -7.67 -4.16 -5.57
N LYS A 197 -7.18 -3.76 -6.75
CA LYS A 197 -7.56 -4.35 -8.04
C LYS A 197 -7.04 -5.77 -8.21
N GLU A 198 -5.83 -6.06 -7.77
CA GLU A 198 -5.24 -7.41 -7.79
C GLU A 198 -5.96 -8.34 -6.81
N ILE A 199 -6.33 -7.86 -5.63
CA ILE A 199 -7.16 -8.60 -4.66
C ILE A 199 -8.54 -8.90 -5.27
N ALA A 200 -9.17 -7.92 -5.91
CA ALA A 200 -10.44 -8.12 -6.61
C ALA A 200 -10.31 -9.15 -7.75
N ASN A 201 -9.28 -9.01 -8.59
CA ASN A 201 -8.99 -9.94 -9.68
C ASN A 201 -8.68 -11.36 -9.18
N MET A 202 -8.00 -11.50 -8.03
CA MET A 202 -7.75 -12.79 -7.38
C MET A 202 -9.04 -13.43 -6.87
N ARG A 203 -9.94 -12.64 -6.26
CA ARG A 203 -11.27 -13.11 -5.84
C ARG A 203 -12.12 -13.56 -7.03
N ASP A 204 -12.12 -12.76 -8.09
CA ASP A 204 -12.85 -13.07 -9.33
C ASP A 204 -12.26 -14.30 -10.02
N PHE A 205 -10.93 -14.43 -10.04
CA PHE A 205 -10.25 -15.63 -10.54
C PHE A 205 -10.65 -16.87 -9.74
N VAL A 206 -10.67 -16.80 -8.41
CA VAL A 206 -11.10 -17.92 -7.55
C VAL A 206 -12.54 -18.33 -7.87
N ALA A 207 -13.46 -17.37 -7.98
CA ALA A 207 -14.85 -17.65 -8.31
C ALA A 207 -15.01 -18.26 -9.72
N LEU A 208 -14.33 -17.68 -10.73
CA LEU A 208 -14.34 -18.19 -12.10
C LEU A 208 -13.73 -19.59 -12.19
N PHE A 209 -12.63 -19.83 -11.49
CA PHE A 209 -11.95 -21.12 -11.45
C PHE A 209 -12.85 -22.21 -10.85
N GLN A 210 -13.49 -21.95 -9.70
CA GLN A 210 -14.44 -22.89 -9.09
C GLN A 210 -15.63 -23.21 -10.00
N ASN A 211 -16.18 -22.21 -10.68
CA ASN A 211 -17.27 -22.40 -11.64
C ASN A 211 -16.86 -23.25 -12.84
N ARG A 212 -15.65 -23.03 -13.36
CA ARG A 212 -15.09 -23.85 -14.46
C ARG A 212 -14.86 -25.30 -14.02
N VAL A 213 -14.27 -25.53 -12.86
CA VAL A 213 -14.05 -26.89 -12.33
C VAL A 213 -15.36 -27.62 -12.08
N THR A 214 -16.37 -26.93 -11.55
CA THR A 214 -17.72 -27.50 -11.38
C THR A 214 -18.35 -27.88 -12.72
N THR A 215 -18.16 -27.05 -13.75
CA THR A 215 -18.65 -27.33 -15.12
C THR A 215 -17.94 -28.53 -15.72
N ILE A 216 -16.61 -28.60 -15.61
CA ILE A 216 -15.81 -29.74 -16.08
C ILE A 216 -16.21 -31.02 -15.35
N SER A 217 -16.43 -30.96 -14.02
CA SER A 217 -16.91 -32.09 -13.23
C SER A 217 -18.24 -32.66 -13.78
N LYS A 218 -19.20 -31.77 -14.10
CA LYS A 218 -20.47 -32.16 -14.74
C LYS A 218 -20.25 -32.85 -16.09
N VAL A 219 -19.38 -32.31 -16.93
CA VAL A 219 -19.07 -32.89 -18.26
C VAL A 219 -18.45 -34.27 -18.11
N ILE A 220 -17.43 -34.41 -17.26
CA ILE A 220 -16.78 -35.71 -16.99
C ILE A 220 -17.81 -36.72 -16.46
N TYR A 221 -18.67 -36.30 -15.54
CA TYR A 221 -19.73 -37.16 -15.02
C TYR A 221 -20.68 -37.64 -16.14
N ILE A 222 -21.13 -36.75 -17.03
CA ILE A 222 -21.99 -37.11 -18.16
C ILE A 222 -21.29 -38.10 -19.10
N LEU A 223 -19.99 -37.91 -19.36
CA LEU A 223 -19.21 -38.83 -20.19
C LEU A 223 -19.09 -40.22 -19.55
N ILE A 224 -18.84 -40.29 -18.24
CA ILE A 224 -18.81 -41.55 -17.50
C ILE A 224 -20.18 -42.25 -17.57
N LEU A 225 -21.26 -41.51 -17.30
CA LEU A 225 -22.61 -42.05 -17.33
C LEU A 225 -22.99 -42.57 -18.72
N SER A 226 -22.67 -41.80 -19.76
CA SER A 226 -22.90 -42.20 -21.15
C SER A 226 -22.11 -43.47 -21.51
N GLY A 227 -20.86 -43.56 -21.08
CA GLY A 227 -20.03 -44.75 -21.25
C GLY A 227 -20.62 -45.99 -20.56
N ILE A 228 -21.12 -45.85 -19.33
CA ILE A 228 -21.81 -46.93 -18.61
C ILE A 228 -23.06 -47.38 -19.38
N ILE A 229 -23.89 -46.44 -19.85
CA ILE A 229 -25.10 -46.74 -20.62
C ILE A 229 -24.76 -47.50 -21.91
N ILE A 230 -23.74 -47.04 -22.66
CA ILE A 230 -23.29 -47.70 -23.89
C ILE A 230 -22.80 -49.12 -23.59
N LEU A 231 -22.01 -49.31 -22.54
CA LEU A 231 -21.55 -50.63 -22.10
C LEU A 231 -22.72 -51.54 -21.71
N MET A 232 -23.70 -51.02 -20.96
CA MET A 232 -24.91 -51.78 -20.60
C MET A 232 -25.68 -52.23 -21.84
N PHE A 233 -25.78 -51.37 -22.86
CA PHE A 233 -26.45 -51.69 -24.12
C PHE A 233 -25.70 -52.75 -24.93
N VAL A 234 -24.39 -52.59 -25.11
CA VAL A 234 -23.55 -53.53 -25.88
C VAL A 234 -23.52 -54.92 -25.26
N PHE A 235 -23.54 -55.01 -23.92
CA PHE A 235 -23.47 -56.29 -23.20
C PHE A 235 -24.83 -56.78 -22.68
N TRP A 236 -25.94 -56.21 -23.16
CA TRP A 236 -27.28 -56.51 -22.67
C TRP A 236 -27.63 -58.00 -22.78
N GLU A 237 -27.41 -58.60 -23.95
CA GLU A 237 -27.74 -60.02 -24.18
C GLU A 237 -26.92 -60.97 -23.29
N LYS A 238 -25.69 -60.59 -22.95
CA LYS A 238 -24.78 -61.41 -22.14
C LYS A 238 -25.11 -61.37 -20.64
N TYR A 239 -25.72 -60.29 -20.16
CA TYR A 239 -25.96 -60.07 -18.71
C TYR A 239 -27.42 -59.73 -18.38
N ALA A 240 -28.36 -60.02 -19.28
CA ALA A 240 -29.79 -59.69 -19.13
C ALA A 240 -30.39 -60.14 -17.77
N GLY A 241 -29.99 -61.32 -17.27
CA GLY A 241 -30.45 -61.82 -15.96
C GLY A 241 -30.01 -60.96 -14.78
N ILE A 242 -28.78 -60.44 -14.80
CA ILE A 242 -28.23 -59.58 -13.75
C ILE A 242 -28.85 -58.17 -13.84
N LEU A 243 -29.04 -57.66 -15.06
CA LEU A 243 -29.64 -56.34 -15.29
C LEU A 243 -31.11 -56.29 -14.84
N ASN A 244 -31.89 -57.35 -15.10
CA ASN A 244 -33.26 -57.50 -14.61
C ASN A 244 -33.35 -57.65 -13.08
N ALA A 245 -32.37 -58.30 -12.46
CA ALA A 245 -32.31 -58.36 -10.99
C ALA A 245 -31.96 -56.97 -10.39
N MET A 246 -31.05 -56.23 -11.03
CA MET A 246 -30.67 -54.89 -10.59
C MET A 246 -31.77 -53.85 -10.81
N SER A 247 -32.63 -53.96 -11.83
CA SER A 247 -33.71 -52.99 -12.06
C SER A 247 -34.71 -52.95 -10.91
N LEU A 248 -34.95 -54.07 -10.24
CA LEU A 248 -35.81 -54.18 -9.06
C LEU A 248 -35.19 -53.46 -7.83
N VAL A 249 -33.88 -53.62 -7.65
CA VAL A 249 -33.10 -52.98 -6.57
C VAL A 249 -32.94 -51.47 -6.81
N LEU A 250 -32.65 -51.07 -8.05
CA LEU A 250 -32.51 -49.67 -8.45
C LEU A 250 -33.86 -48.92 -8.36
N GLY A 251 -34.98 -49.58 -8.67
CA GLY A 251 -36.32 -49.02 -8.53
C GLY A 251 -36.71 -48.71 -7.07
N LEU A 252 -36.32 -49.58 -6.13
CA LEU A 252 -36.54 -49.36 -4.69
C LEU A 252 -35.60 -48.32 -4.07
N LEU A 253 -34.39 -48.14 -4.63
CA LEU A 253 -33.36 -47.23 -4.13
C LEU A 253 -33.35 -45.86 -4.82
N GLY A 254 -34.41 -45.48 -5.54
CA GLY A 254 -34.44 -44.25 -6.37
C GLY A 254 -33.92 -42.98 -5.67
N VAL A 255 -34.26 -42.76 -4.39
CA VAL A 255 -33.77 -41.60 -3.61
C VAL A 255 -32.29 -41.77 -3.18
N GLY A 256 -31.88 -43.00 -2.87
CA GLY A 256 -30.49 -43.35 -2.55
C GLY A 256 -29.56 -43.18 -3.74
N LEU A 257 -30.04 -43.49 -4.96
CA LEU A 257 -29.30 -43.27 -6.21
C LEU A 257 -29.05 -41.78 -6.46
N VAL A 258 -30.05 -40.91 -6.27
CA VAL A 258 -29.87 -39.45 -6.43
C VAL A 258 -28.83 -38.92 -5.44
N THR A 259 -28.84 -39.41 -4.20
CA THR A 259 -27.84 -39.04 -3.18
C THR A 259 -26.45 -39.54 -3.54
N PHE A 260 -26.34 -40.79 -4.00
CA PHE A 260 -25.09 -41.39 -4.45
C PHE A 260 -24.51 -40.69 -5.69
N ILE A 261 -25.37 -40.27 -6.62
CA ILE A 261 -24.99 -39.48 -7.80
C ILE A 261 -24.38 -38.15 -7.40
N LYS A 262 -25.03 -37.41 -6.48
CA LYS A 262 -24.49 -36.14 -5.96
C LYS A 262 -23.13 -36.35 -5.28
N TRP A 263 -23.00 -37.41 -4.49
CA TRP A 263 -21.74 -37.76 -3.82
C TRP A 263 -20.60 -38.05 -4.81
N ILE A 264 -20.85 -38.80 -5.89
CA ILE A 264 -19.85 -39.04 -6.94
C ILE A 264 -19.42 -37.73 -7.61
N GLN A 265 -20.37 -36.88 -7.96
CA GLN A 265 -20.09 -35.60 -8.60
C GLN A 265 -19.26 -34.68 -7.69
N GLU A 266 -19.57 -34.66 -6.39
CA GLU A 266 -18.77 -33.96 -5.38
C GLU A 266 -17.34 -34.51 -5.29
N LYS A 267 -17.16 -35.83 -5.33
CA LYS A 267 -15.82 -36.44 -5.31
C LYS A 267 -14.99 -36.11 -6.54
N ILE A 268 -15.60 -36.12 -7.73
CA ILE A 268 -14.93 -35.69 -8.97
C ILE A 268 -14.51 -34.22 -8.85
N ASN A 269 -15.39 -33.36 -8.32
CA ASN A 269 -15.09 -31.94 -8.11
C ASN A 269 -13.93 -31.74 -7.13
N GLU A 270 -13.94 -32.44 -5.98
CA GLU A 270 -12.85 -32.40 -5.00
C GLU A 270 -11.52 -32.87 -5.58
N LEU A 271 -11.54 -33.92 -6.40
CA LEU A 271 -10.34 -34.46 -7.04
C LEU A 271 -9.79 -33.47 -8.06
N LEU A 272 -10.62 -32.87 -8.91
CA LEU A 272 -10.20 -31.86 -9.87
C LEU A 272 -9.64 -30.61 -9.17
N LEU A 273 -10.32 -30.11 -8.15
CA LEU A 273 -9.82 -29.00 -7.33
C LEU A 273 -8.46 -29.34 -6.72
N SER A 274 -8.27 -30.58 -6.27
CA SER A 274 -6.99 -31.01 -5.72
C SER A 274 -5.89 -31.17 -6.77
N ALA A 275 -6.20 -31.77 -7.92
CA ALA A 275 -5.28 -31.98 -9.02
C ALA A 275 -4.78 -30.66 -9.61
N PHE A 276 -5.65 -29.66 -9.69
CA PHE A 276 -5.31 -28.31 -10.13
C PHE A 276 -4.73 -27.41 -9.02
N GLY A 277 -4.35 -27.98 -7.86
CA GLY A 277 -3.61 -27.28 -6.82
C GLY A 277 -4.44 -26.36 -5.92
N TYR A 278 -5.76 -26.26 -6.13
CA TYR A 278 -6.65 -25.44 -5.30
C TYR A 278 -6.63 -25.87 -3.83
N SER A 279 -6.62 -27.18 -3.57
CA SER A 279 -6.56 -27.72 -2.21
C SER A 279 -5.25 -27.37 -1.49
N LYS A 280 -4.12 -27.30 -2.21
CA LYS A 280 -2.81 -26.97 -1.63
C LYS A 280 -2.70 -25.50 -1.23
N ILE A 281 -3.38 -24.63 -1.96
CA ILE A 281 -3.35 -23.17 -1.75
C ILE A 281 -4.40 -22.74 -0.72
N PHE A 282 -5.61 -23.32 -0.76
CA PHE A 282 -6.76 -22.82 -0.01
C PHE A 282 -7.30 -23.75 1.09
N LYS A 283 -6.85 -25.01 1.21
CA LYS A 283 -7.15 -25.81 2.42
C LYS A 283 -6.11 -25.52 3.50
N THR A 284 -6.39 -24.53 4.34
CA THR A 284 -5.86 -24.52 5.72
C THR A 284 -6.34 -25.78 6.42
N LYS A 285 -5.41 -26.51 7.05
CA LYS A 285 -5.69 -27.70 7.88
C LYS A 285 -6.95 -27.49 8.73
N LYS A 286 -8.06 -28.13 8.35
CA LYS A 286 -9.08 -28.51 9.34
C LYS A 286 -8.46 -29.61 10.20
N LYS A 287 -7.76 -29.21 11.27
CA LYS A 287 -7.53 -30.08 12.41
C LYS A 287 -8.92 -30.41 12.99
N LYS A 288 -9.32 -31.67 12.85
CA LYS A 288 -9.96 -32.41 13.93
C LYS A 288 -9.05 -33.58 14.22
#